data_AF-A0A317AG96-F1
#
_entry.id   AF-A0A317AG96-F1
#
_cell.length_a   1.000
_cell.length_b   1.000
_cell.length_c   1.000
_cell.angle_alpha   90.00
_cell.angle_beta   90.00
_cell.angle_gamma   90.00
#
_symmetry.space_group_name_H-M   'P 1'
#
loop_
_entity.id
_entity.type
_entity.pdbx_description
1 polymer ?
#
loop_
_entity_poly.entity_id
_entity_poly.type
_entity_poly.pdbx_seq_one_letter_code
_entity_poly.pdbx_strand_id
1 'polypeptide(L)'
;MAVVVEQYNTEWPQQFERIKADLEGYLQGVDYLSIEHVGSTSVPGLAAKPFIDVDIIVTRDNVQSVIDALIANGKLDYLGELGVVDRHAFKDPSTTTRHNIYVCVDGAPQTRNHLSLRNTLCNNPTLLSEYATTKLALAATSTNIVDYIVGKSAIIQKILQASNAFSKEDLAAIARANTKGERFGGNQNPRGSSSANSS
;
A
#
# COMPACT_ATOMS: atom_id res chain seq x y z
N MET A 1 -12.21 -2.40 -15.51
CA MET A 1 -12.56 -0.96 -15.43
C MET A 1 -11.30 -0.14 -15.63
N ALA A 2 -11.41 1.00 -16.31
CA ALA A 2 -10.30 1.92 -16.54
C ALA A 2 -9.75 2.47 -15.21
N VAL A 3 -8.43 2.65 -15.14
CA VAL A 3 -7.77 3.23 -13.97
C VAL A 3 -7.98 4.75 -14.02
N VAL A 4 -8.83 5.28 -13.14
CA VAL A 4 -9.03 6.74 -13.02
C VAL A 4 -7.82 7.34 -12.32
N VAL A 5 -7.12 8.24 -13.02
CA VAL A 5 -6.01 9.05 -12.51
C VAL A 5 -6.42 10.51 -12.65
N GLU A 6 -6.33 11.27 -11.55
CA GLU A 6 -6.54 12.71 -11.53
C GLU A 6 -5.21 13.46 -11.33
N GLN A 7 -5.20 14.74 -11.69
CA GLN A 7 -4.09 15.63 -11.36
C GLN A 7 -3.94 15.73 -9.84
N TYR A 8 -2.74 16.12 -9.39
CA TYR A 8 -2.49 16.25 -7.96
C TYR A 8 -3.53 17.16 -7.29
N ASN A 9 -4.15 16.65 -6.24
CA ASN A 9 -5.15 17.37 -5.48
C ASN A 9 -4.52 17.93 -4.20
N THR A 10 -4.55 19.24 -4.04
CA THR A 10 -3.99 19.93 -2.87
C THR A 10 -4.71 19.61 -1.57
N GLU A 11 -5.89 18.98 -1.63
CA GLU A 11 -6.66 18.53 -0.48
C GLU A 11 -6.25 17.15 0.06
N TRP A 12 -5.44 16.38 -0.67
CA TRP A 12 -5.01 15.04 -0.22
C TRP A 12 -4.25 15.06 1.11
N PRO A 13 -3.33 16.01 1.38
CA PRO A 13 -2.70 16.12 2.69
C PRO A 13 -3.72 16.35 3.82
N GLN A 14 -4.72 17.21 3.63
CA GLN A 14 -5.74 17.48 4.65
C GLN A 14 -6.72 16.30 4.82
N GLN A 15 -6.95 15.51 3.76
CA GLN A 15 -7.67 14.24 3.88
C GLN A 15 -6.87 13.24 4.70
N PHE A 16 -5.55 13.13 4.47
CA PHE A 16 -4.67 12.32 5.29
C PHE A 16 -4.67 12.74 6.76
N GLU A 17 -4.52 14.04 7.06
CA GLU A 17 -4.50 14.52 8.46
C GLU A 17 -5.80 14.20 9.21
N ARG A 18 -6.96 14.22 8.52
CA ARG A 18 -8.23 13.79 9.12
C ARG A 18 -8.26 12.29 9.44
N ILE A 19 -7.85 11.46 8.48
CA ILE A 19 -7.75 10.00 8.67
C ILE A 19 -6.77 9.69 9.81
N LYS A 20 -5.62 10.37 9.84
CA LYS A 20 -4.62 10.23 10.89
C LYS A 20 -5.21 10.57 12.26
N ALA A 21 -5.92 11.68 12.41
CA ALA A 21 -6.55 12.06 13.67
C ALA A 21 -7.56 11.01 14.17
N ASP A 22 -8.37 10.43 13.27
CA ASP A 22 -9.29 9.34 13.62
C ASP A 22 -8.53 8.09 14.11
N LEU A 23 -7.48 7.70 13.39
CA LEU A 23 -6.62 6.57 13.76
C LEU A 23 -5.91 6.79 15.11
N GLU A 24 -5.38 7.99 15.36
CA GLU A 24 -4.78 8.35 16.65
C GLU A 24 -5.80 8.24 17.80
N GLY A 25 -7.07 8.60 17.52
CA GLY A 25 -8.18 8.39 18.46
C GLY A 25 -8.44 6.91 18.76
N TYR A 26 -8.40 6.05 17.75
CA TYR A 26 -8.59 4.60 17.92
C TYR A 26 -7.43 3.92 18.65
N LEU A 27 -6.22 4.48 18.53
CA LEU A 27 -4.98 3.94 19.08
C LEU A 27 -4.58 4.56 20.43
N GLN A 28 -5.49 5.28 21.10
CA GLN A 28 -5.19 5.84 22.42
C GLN A 28 -4.78 4.74 23.41
N GLY A 29 -3.59 4.90 24.01
CA GLY A 29 -3.02 3.94 24.95
C GLY A 29 -2.38 2.71 24.31
N VAL A 30 -2.19 2.70 22.98
CA VAL A 30 -1.52 1.64 22.26
C VAL A 30 -0.25 2.18 21.59
N ASP A 31 0.85 1.45 21.77
CA ASP A 31 2.16 1.88 21.26
C ASP A 31 2.30 1.62 19.76
N TYR A 32 2.58 2.67 18.99
CA TYR A 32 2.99 2.64 17.59
C TYR A 32 4.13 3.64 17.35
N LEU A 33 4.85 3.51 16.25
CA LEU A 33 6.02 4.34 15.93
C LEU A 33 5.64 5.60 15.16
N SER A 34 4.82 5.46 14.12
CA SER A 34 4.29 6.60 13.35
C SER A 34 3.07 6.23 12.51
N ILE A 35 2.36 7.25 12.01
CA ILE A 35 1.30 7.12 11.01
C ILE A 35 1.71 7.98 9.81
N GLU A 36 1.90 7.34 8.66
CA GLU A 36 2.54 7.94 7.49
C GLU A 36 1.60 7.97 6.29
N HIS A 37 1.54 9.13 5.62
CA HIS A 37 0.92 9.23 4.29
C HIS A 37 1.86 8.61 3.27
N VAL A 38 1.43 7.56 2.60
CA VAL A 38 2.21 6.85 1.59
C VAL A 38 1.48 6.80 0.25
N GLY A 39 2.03 6.06 -0.71
CA GLY A 39 1.45 5.95 -2.04
C GLY A 39 1.58 7.24 -2.86
N SER A 40 0.94 7.29 -4.03
CA SER A 40 1.12 8.44 -4.94
C SER A 40 0.46 9.73 -4.47
N THR A 41 -0.58 9.65 -3.64
CA THR A 41 -1.28 10.85 -3.13
C THR A 41 -0.47 11.60 -2.08
N SER A 42 0.56 10.96 -1.50
CA SER A 42 1.52 11.58 -0.56
C SER A 42 2.61 12.41 -1.23
N VAL A 43 2.68 12.42 -2.56
CA VAL A 43 3.74 13.08 -3.33
C VAL A 43 3.20 14.34 -4.02
N PRO A 44 3.58 15.55 -3.57
CA PRO A 44 3.13 16.80 -4.18
C PRO A 44 3.40 16.85 -5.68
N GLY A 45 2.38 17.26 -6.44
CA GLY A 45 2.46 17.38 -7.91
C GLY A 45 2.33 16.07 -8.69
N LEU A 46 2.20 14.91 -8.02
CA LEU A 46 2.03 13.63 -8.70
C LEU A 46 0.55 13.33 -8.98
N ALA A 47 0.19 13.21 -10.26
CA ALA A 47 -1.12 12.70 -10.67
C ALA A 47 -1.34 11.28 -10.15
N ALA A 48 -2.50 10.98 -9.56
CA ALA A 48 -2.75 9.70 -8.87
C ALA A 48 -4.21 9.25 -8.94
N LYS A 49 -4.43 7.98 -8.58
CA LYS A 49 -5.76 7.51 -8.21
C LYS A 49 -6.09 8.16 -6.86
N PRO A 50 -7.30 8.74 -6.65
CA PRO A 50 -7.66 9.43 -5.41
C PRO A 50 -7.95 8.42 -4.29
N PHE A 51 -6.90 7.75 -3.82
CA PHE A 51 -6.90 6.87 -2.65
C PHE A 51 -5.80 7.36 -1.72
N ILE A 52 -6.16 7.68 -0.48
CA ILE A 52 -5.18 8.00 0.56
C ILE A 52 -4.65 6.69 1.11
N ASP A 53 -3.38 6.39 0.89
CA ASP A 53 -2.73 5.20 1.45
C ASP A 53 -2.05 5.59 2.78
N VAL A 54 -2.35 4.86 3.85
CA VAL A 54 -1.88 5.15 5.21
C VAL A 54 -1.18 3.93 5.78
N ASP A 55 0.06 4.12 6.23
CA ASP A 55 0.81 3.11 6.98
C ASP A 55 0.89 3.50 8.46
N ILE A 56 0.38 2.65 9.35
CA ILE A 56 0.62 2.70 10.79
C ILE A 56 1.83 1.81 11.06
N ILE A 57 2.97 2.42 11.36
CA ILE A 57 4.24 1.73 11.54
C ILE A 57 4.38 1.30 13.00
N VAL A 58 4.68 0.02 13.23
CA VAL A 58 4.73 -0.59 14.56
C VAL A 58 5.96 -1.49 14.70
N THR A 59 6.40 -1.72 15.94
CA THR A 59 7.31 -2.83 16.22
C THR A 59 6.57 -4.15 16.05
N ARG A 60 7.31 -5.25 15.83
CA ARG A 60 6.71 -6.59 15.67
C ARG A 60 5.85 -7.00 16.88
N ASP A 61 6.28 -6.62 18.08
CA ASP A 61 5.57 -6.97 19.32
C ASP A 61 4.24 -6.22 19.48
N ASN A 62 4.08 -5.07 18.82
CA ASN A 62 2.89 -4.22 18.92
C ASN A 62 1.87 -4.44 17.79
N VAL A 63 2.14 -5.34 16.84
CA VAL A 63 1.23 -5.60 15.71
C VAL A 63 -0.16 -5.99 16.20
N GLN A 64 -0.25 -6.93 17.12
CA GLN A 64 -1.54 -7.44 17.57
C GLN A 64 -2.33 -6.39 18.38
N SER A 65 -1.67 -5.64 19.26
CA SER A 65 -2.34 -4.61 20.07
C SER A 65 -2.91 -3.49 19.20
N VAL A 66 -2.20 -3.09 18.15
CA VAL A 66 -2.68 -2.10 17.17
C VAL A 66 -3.84 -2.67 16.35
N ILE A 67 -3.75 -3.92 15.86
CA ILE A 67 -4.85 -4.58 15.15
C ILE A 67 -6.11 -4.62 16.01
N ASP A 68 -5.98 -5.07 17.26
CA ASP A 68 -7.10 -5.21 18.20
C ASP A 68 -7.77 -3.86 18.48
N ALA A 69 -6.99 -2.80 18.66
CA ALA A 69 -7.51 -1.45 18.89
C ALA A 69 -8.25 -0.88 17.67
N LEU A 70 -7.74 -1.08 16.45
CA LEU A 70 -8.42 -0.65 15.23
C LEU A 70 -9.77 -1.37 15.04
N ILE A 71 -9.86 -2.65 15.40
CA ILE A 71 -11.12 -3.41 15.36
C ILE A 71 -12.06 -2.95 16.48
N ALA A 72 -11.57 -2.89 17.72
CA ALA A 72 -12.40 -2.64 18.89
C ALA A 72 -12.90 -1.19 18.95
N ASN A 73 -12.03 -0.21 18.71
CA ASN A 73 -12.33 1.20 18.86
C ASN A 73 -12.75 1.82 17.52
N GLY A 74 -12.02 1.52 16.45
CA GLY A 74 -12.28 2.05 15.10
C GLY A 74 -13.35 1.32 14.30
N LYS A 75 -13.75 0.12 14.74
CA LYS A 75 -14.70 -0.76 14.01
C LYS A 75 -14.26 -1.04 12.57
N LEU A 76 -12.95 -1.09 12.34
CA LEU A 76 -12.38 -1.37 11.03
C LEU A 76 -12.43 -2.87 10.72
N ASP A 77 -12.69 -3.22 9.46
CA ASP A 77 -12.66 -4.59 8.97
C ASP A 77 -11.20 -5.02 8.74
N TYR A 78 -10.73 -6.01 9.48
CA TYR A 78 -9.41 -6.60 9.27
C TYR A 78 -9.43 -7.59 8.09
N LEU A 79 -8.56 -7.36 7.11
CA LEU A 79 -8.50 -8.13 5.87
C LEU A 79 -7.32 -9.12 5.81
N GLY A 80 -6.49 -9.18 6.86
CA GLY A 80 -5.26 -9.97 6.83
C GLY A 80 -4.13 -9.31 6.05
N GLU A 81 -3.09 -10.08 5.76
CA GLU A 81 -1.90 -9.61 5.03
C GLU A 81 -2.10 -9.50 3.50
N LEU A 82 -3.14 -10.17 2.97
CA LEU A 82 -3.44 -10.22 1.53
C LEU A 82 -2.23 -10.61 0.67
N GLY A 83 -1.43 -11.58 1.15
CA GLY A 83 -0.24 -12.09 0.46
C GLY A 83 1.01 -11.22 0.61
N VAL A 84 0.99 -10.22 1.49
CA VAL A 84 2.12 -9.34 1.76
C VAL A 84 2.51 -9.42 3.23
N VAL A 85 3.51 -10.26 3.52
CA VAL A 85 4.02 -10.50 4.88
C VAL A 85 4.33 -9.18 5.59
N ASP A 86 3.96 -9.09 6.86
CA ASP A 86 4.17 -7.96 7.77
C ASP A 86 3.43 -6.66 7.36
N ARG A 87 2.43 -6.77 6.48
CA ARG A 87 1.56 -5.66 6.07
C ARG A 87 0.08 -6.05 6.17
N HIS A 88 -0.52 -5.70 7.29
CA HIS A 88 -1.90 -6.03 7.65
C HIS A 88 -2.87 -4.99 7.12
N ALA A 89 -3.80 -5.38 6.26
CA ALA A 89 -4.74 -4.48 5.60
C ALA A 89 -6.05 -4.32 6.36
N PHE A 90 -6.58 -3.10 6.35
CA PHE A 90 -7.87 -2.74 6.93
C PHE A 90 -8.76 -2.02 5.92
N LYS A 91 -10.06 -2.13 6.14
CA LYS A 91 -11.07 -1.33 5.46
C LYS A 91 -11.95 -0.63 6.49
N ASP A 92 -12.20 0.65 6.26
CA ASP A 92 -13.17 1.41 7.03
C ASP A 92 -14.56 1.30 6.37
N PRO A 93 -15.54 0.61 7.00
CA PRO A 93 -16.89 0.52 6.47
C PRO A 93 -17.73 1.78 6.74
N SER A 94 -17.27 2.69 7.62
CA SER A 94 -18.03 3.84 8.09
C SER A 94 -17.97 5.04 7.15
N THR A 95 -17.01 5.06 6.22
CA THR A 95 -16.79 6.19 5.32
C THR A 95 -16.88 5.83 3.84
N THR A 96 -17.27 6.82 3.04
CA THR A 96 -17.18 6.76 1.58
C THR A 96 -15.85 7.31 1.06
N THR A 97 -15.04 7.90 1.95
CA THR A 97 -13.69 8.38 1.62
C THR A 97 -12.83 7.21 1.17
N ARG A 98 -12.17 7.37 0.03
CA ARG A 98 -11.33 6.32 -0.55
C ARG A 98 -9.97 6.37 0.12
N HIS A 99 -9.73 5.47 1.07
CA HIS A 99 -8.43 5.29 1.69
C HIS A 99 -8.11 3.80 1.87
N ASN A 100 -6.83 3.50 2.04
CA ASN A 100 -6.35 2.19 2.45
C ASN A 100 -5.55 2.37 3.74
N ILE A 101 -5.85 1.56 4.76
CA ILE A 101 -5.12 1.56 6.04
C ILE A 101 -4.33 0.27 6.14
N TYR A 102 -3.05 0.39 6.49
CA TYR A 102 -2.16 -0.73 6.71
C TYR A 102 -1.50 -0.61 8.09
N VAL A 103 -1.41 -1.73 8.82
CA VAL A 103 -0.49 -1.86 9.96
C VAL A 103 0.76 -2.56 9.44
N CYS A 104 1.90 -1.89 9.55
CA CYS A 104 3.15 -2.25 8.89
C CYS A 104 4.26 -2.43 9.92
N VAL A 105 4.95 -3.58 9.90
CA VAL A 105 6.11 -3.77 10.78
C VAL A 105 7.27 -2.88 10.33
N ASP A 106 7.91 -2.23 11.30
CA ASP A 106 9.11 -1.43 11.06
C ASP A 106 10.24 -2.24 10.42
N GLY A 107 10.96 -1.61 9.49
CA GLY A 107 12.04 -2.26 8.74
C GLY A 107 11.61 -3.34 7.74
N ALA A 108 10.34 -3.75 7.71
CA ALA A 108 9.85 -4.72 6.73
C ALA A 108 10.03 -4.18 5.30
N PRO A 109 10.29 -5.05 4.30
CA PRO A 109 10.58 -4.61 2.94
C PRO A 109 9.52 -3.70 2.33
N GLN A 110 8.23 -3.92 2.64
CA GLN A 110 7.13 -3.16 2.07
C GLN A 110 6.95 -1.79 2.73
N THR A 111 7.13 -1.72 4.04
CA THR A 111 7.20 -0.46 4.79
C THR A 111 8.32 0.42 4.24
N ARG A 112 9.53 -0.14 4.10
CA ARG A 112 10.67 0.56 3.48
C ARG A 112 10.37 0.98 2.05
N ASN A 113 9.69 0.15 1.27
CA ASN A 113 9.34 0.42 -0.13
C ASN A 113 8.40 1.63 -0.24
N HIS A 114 7.32 1.65 0.53
CA HIS A 114 6.38 2.77 0.57
C HIS A 114 7.07 4.09 0.93
N LEU A 115 7.86 4.11 2.02
CA LEU A 115 8.56 5.30 2.48
C LEU A 115 9.63 5.76 1.49
N SER A 116 10.44 4.83 0.97
CA SER A 116 11.51 5.15 0.02
C SER A 116 10.96 5.68 -1.29
N LEU A 117 9.87 5.12 -1.81
CA LEU A 117 9.23 5.60 -3.02
C LEU A 117 8.76 7.06 -2.85
N ARG A 118 8.00 7.35 -1.78
CA ARG A 118 7.55 8.71 -1.46
C ARG A 118 8.72 9.67 -1.33
N ASN A 119 9.65 9.35 -0.44
CA ASN A 119 10.76 10.24 -0.09
C ASN A 119 11.65 10.51 -1.32
N THR A 120 11.89 9.51 -2.16
CA THR A 120 12.70 9.68 -3.38
C THR A 120 11.98 10.58 -4.38
N LEU A 121 10.68 10.39 -4.59
CA LEU A 121 9.91 11.21 -5.53
C LEU A 121 9.79 12.66 -5.06
N CYS A 122 9.60 12.91 -3.76
CA CYS A 122 9.56 14.25 -3.20
C CYS A 122 10.89 15.02 -3.35
N ASN A 123 12.01 14.30 -3.40
CA ASN A 123 13.36 14.89 -3.48
C ASN A 123 14.00 14.79 -4.87
N ASN A 124 13.31 14.21 -5.86
CA ASN A 124 13.85 14.04 -7.22
C ASN A 124 12.82 14.42 -8.29
N PRO A 125 12.78 15.71 -8.71
CA PRO A 125 11.84 16.20 -9.71
C PRO A 125 11.92 15.47 -11.06
N THR A 126 13.10 14.99 -11.44
CA THR A 126 13.30 14.22 -12.68
C THR A 126 12.57 12.88 -12.61
N LEU A 127 12.76 12.12 -11.53
CA LEU A 127 12.05 10.84 -11.34
C LEU A 127 10.55 11.04 -11.13
N LEU A 128 10.15 12.15 -10.48
CA LEU A 128 8.75 12.54 -10.35
C LEU A 128 8.07 12.70 -11.72
N SER A 129 8.70 13.48 -12.60
CA SER A 129 8.19 13.72 -13.96
C SER A 129 8.12 12.44 -14.80
N GLU A 130 9.16 11.61 -14.74
CA GLU A 130 9.21 10.32 -15.44
C GLU A 130 8.13 9.34 -14.93
N TYR A 131 7.92 9.29 -13.62
CA TYR A 131 6.88 8.46 -13.02
C TYR A 131 5.48 8.95 -13.38
N ALA A 132 5.23 10.26 -13.32
CA ALA A 132 3.96 10.86 -13.74
C ALA A 132 3.66 10.54 -15.21
N THR A 133 4.64 10.71 -16.10
CA THR A 133 4.52 10.41 -17.53
C THR A 133 4.19 8.94 -17.76
N THR A 134 4.92 8.04 -17.09
CA THR A 134 4.68 6.59 -17.18
C THR A 134 3.27 6.22 -16.72
N LYS A 135 2.80 6.81 -15.61
CA LYS A 135 1.45 6.56 -15.08
C LYS A 135 0.35 7.00 -16.04
N LEU A 136 0.50 8.18 -16.66
CA LEU A 136 -0.49 8.69 -17.61
C LEU A 136 -0.52 7.84 -18.88
N ALA A 137 0.65 7.46 -19.42
CA ALA A 137 0.75 6.58 -20.58
C ALA A 137 0.13 5.20 -20.31
N LEU A 138 0.38 4.62 -19.13
CA LEU A 138 -0.22 3.34 -18.73
C LEU A 138 -1.72 3.47 -18.48
N ALA A 139 -2.20 4.56 -17.87
CA ALA A 139 -3.63 4.76 -17.66
C ALA A 139 -4.40 4.86 -18.99
N ALA A 140 -3.78 5.41 -20.03
CA ALA A 140 -4.37 5.51 -21.36
C ALA A 140 -4.37 4.19 -22.14
N THR A 141 -3.41 3.30 -21.89
CA THR A 141 -3.20 2.07 -22.70
C THR A 141 -3.55 0.77 -21.99
N SER A 142 -3.67 0.76 -20.65
CA SER A 142 -3.90 -0.47 -19.89
C SER A 142 -5.35 -0.94 -20.02
N THR A 143 -5.52 -2.23 -20.31
CA THR A 143 -6.86 -2.84 -20.43
C THR A 143 -7.47 -3.18 -19.06
N ASN A 144 -6.64 -3.32 -18.03
CA ASN A 144 -7.04 -3.68 -16.67
C ASN A 144 -6.02 -3.19 -15.62
N ILE A 145 -6.36 -3.33 -14.34
CA ILE A 145 -5.53 -2.90 -13.20
C ILE A 145 -4.22 -3.69 -13.08
N VAL A 146 -4.19 -4.96 -13.51
CA VAL A 146 -3.00 -5.81 -13.44
C VAL A 146 -1.95 -5.32 -14.44
N ASP A 147 -2.33 -5.04 -15.68
CA ASP A 147 -1.44 -4.46 -16.69
C ASP A 147 -0.86 -3.12 -16.24
N TYR A 148 -1.69 -2.28 -15.62
CA TYR A 148 -1.26 -1.01 -15.05
C TYR A 148 -0.24 -1.19 -13.92
N ILE A 149 -0.44 -2.15 -13.02
CA ILE A 149 0.49 -2.43 -11.92
C ILE A 149 1.82 -2.97 -12.45
N VAL A 150 1.76 -3.97 -13.35
CA VAL A 150 2.96 -4.58 -13.93
C VAL A 150 3.75 -3.57 -14.76
N GLY A 151 3.07 -2.73 -15.55
CA GLY A 151 3.72 -1.70 -16.38
C GLY A 151 4.51 -0.67 -15.58
N LYS A 152 4.12 -0.40 -14.32
CA LYS A 152 4.87 0.53 -13.44
C LYS A 152 6.14 -0.09 -12.83
N SER A 153 6.35 -1.40 -12.94
CA SER A 153 7.41 -2.09 -12.22
C SER A 153 8.80 -1.53 -12.56
N ALA A 154 9.08 -1.26 -13.84
CA ALA A 154 10.39 -0.76 -14.28
C ALA A 154 10.72 0.62 -13.69
N ILE A 155 9.77 1.57 -13.72
CA ILE A 155 9.99 2.91 -13.17
C ILE A 155 10.05 2.88 -11.64
N ILE A 156 9.24 2.04 -10.99
CA ILE A 156 9.31 1.84 -9.52
C ILE A 156 10.70 1.29 -9.14
N GLN A 157 11.22 0.31 -9.87
CA GLN A 157 12.57 -0.23 -9.64
C GLN A 157 13.65 0.86 -9.78
N LYS A 158 13.55 1.71 -10.80
CA LYS A 158 14.47 2.85 -10.98
C LYS A 158 14.41 3.82 -9.79
N ILE A 159 13.22 4.13 -9.30
CA ILE A 159 13.03 5.00 -8.13
C ILE A 159 13.64 4.37 -6.87
N LEU A 160 13.40 3.09 -6.63
CA LEU A 160 13.94 2.38 -5.46
C LEU A 160 15.46 2.21 -5.53
N GLN A 161 16.03 2.08 -6.73
CA GLN A 161 17.48 2.11 -6.92
C GLN A 161 18.06 3.47 -6.52
N ALA A 162 17.39 4.56 -6.92
CA ALA A 162 17.83 5.92 -6.59
C ALA A 162 17.68 6.28 -5.11
N SER A 163 16.87 5.55 -4.34
CA SER A 163 16.74 5.77 -2.90
C SER A 163 17.97 5.33 -2.11
N ASN A 164 18.83 4.49 -2.70
CA ASN A 164 19.96 3.81 -2.04
C ASN A 164 19.57 3.04 -0.76
N ALA A 165 18.27 2.79 -0.55
CA ALA A 165 17.75 2.17 0.66
C ALA A 165 17.61 0.64 0.52
N PHE A 166 17.97 0.06 -0.62
CA PHE A 166 17.76 -1.36 -0.93
C PHE A 166 19.01 -2.00 -1.50
N SER A 167 19.26 -3.26 -1.09
CA SER A 167 20.25 -4.11 -1.73
C SER A 167 19.78 -4.55 -3.13
N LYS A 168 20.69 -5.15 -3.92
CA LYS A 168 20.31 -5.72 -5.23
C LYS A 168 19.32 -6.87 -5.06
N GLU A 169 19.47 -7.64 -3.99
CA GLU A 169 18.63 -8.76 -3.63
C GLU A 169 17.21 -8.30 -3.26
N ASP A 170 17.11 -7.22 -2.46
CA ASP A 170 15.82 -6.60 -2.11
C ASP A 170 15.08 -6.12 -3.36
N LEU A 171 15.78 -5.40 -4.26
CA LEU A 171 15.21 -4.88 -5.50
C LEU A 171 14.71 -6.03 -6.40
N ALA A 172 15.48 -7.11 -6.51
CA ALA A 172 15.09 -8.30 -7.25
C ALA A 172 13.85 -8.98 -6.65
N ALA A 173 13.74 -9.05 -5.32
CA ALA A 173 12.55 -9.58 -4.65
C ALA A 173 11.32 -8.71 -4.90
N ILE A 174 11.45 -7.38 -4.81
CA ILE A 174 10.37 -6.44 -5.12
C ILE A 174 9.95 -6.54 -6.59
N ALA A 175 10.90 -6.76 -7.51
CA ALA A 175 10.59 -6.94 -8.92
C ALA A 175 9.77 -8.21 -9.18
N ARG A 176 10.16 -9.36 -8.58
CA ARG A 176 9.44 -10.63 -8.70
C ARG A 176 8.01 -10.53 -8.19
N ALA A 177 7.84 -9.91 -7.02
CA ALA A 177 6.53 -9.69 -6.39
C ALA A 177 5.59 -8.75 -7.19
N ASN A 178 6.06 -8.06 -8.23
CA ASN A 178 5.23 -7.22 -9.11
C ASN A 178 4.91 -7.87 -10.46
N THR A 179 5.32 -9.13 -10.68
CA THR A 179 4.98 -9.89 -11.89
C THR A 179 3.59 -10.51 -11.79
N LYS A 180 2.94 -10.76 -12.94
CA LYS A 180 1.54 -11.24 -13.04
C LYS A 180 1.25 -12.54 -12.27
N GLY A 181 2.25 -13.35 -11.94
CA GLY A 181 2.08 -14.68 -11.32
C GLY A 181 2.05 -14.69 -9.80
N GLU A 182 2.89 -13.91 -9.11
CA GLU A 182 3.06 -14.00 -7.65
C GLU A 182 2.10 -13.08 -6.87
N ARG A 183 1.80 -11.88 -7.39
CA ARG A 183 0.95 -10.89 -6.70
C ARG A 183 -0.55 -11.12 -6.88
N PHE A 184 -0.93 -11.76 -7.99
CA PHE A 184 -2.32 -11.91 -8.43
C PHE A 184 -2.72 -13.37 -8.63
N GLY A 185 -1.83 -14.32 -8.34
CA GLY A 185 -2.11 -15.75 -8.34
C GLY A 185 -3.13 -16.08 -7.26
N GLY A 186 -4.38 -16.31 -7.68
CA GLY A 186 -5.46 -16.73 -6.80
C GLY A 186 -5.12 -18.02 -6.06
N ASN A 187 -5.46 -18.02 -4.78
CA ASN A 187 -5.44 -19.16 -3.87
C ASN A 187 -6.15 -20.38 -4.52
N GLN A 188 -5.42 -21.25 -5.20
CA GLN A 188 -5.90 -22.61 -5.50
C GLN A 188 -5.50 -23.50 -4.33
N ASN A 189 -6.33 -23.48 -3.30
CA ASN A 189 -6.30 -24.53 -2.29
C ASN A 189 -7.31 -25.61 -2.74
N PRO A 190 -6.88 -26.82 -3.12
CA PRO A 190 -7.81 -27.90 -3.41
C PRO A 190 -8.40 -28.36 -2.07
N ARG A 191 -9.67 -28.00 -1.81
CA ARG A 191 -10.41 -28.64 -0.71
C ARG A 191 -10.51 -30.12 -1.03
N GLY A 192 -9.84 -30.93 -0.21
CA GLY A 192 -9.95 -32.37 -0.22
C GLY A 192 -11.41 -32.81 -0.11
N SER A 193 -11.84 -33.61 -1.07
CA SER A 193 -13.03 -34.43 -0.97
C SER A 193 -12.82 -35.48 0.11
N SER A 194 -13.45 -35.29 1.28
CA SER A 194 -13.64 -36.39 2.23
C SER A 194 -15.10 -36.82 2.13
N SER A 195 -15.31 -37.96 1.49
CA SER A 195 -16.55 -38.70 1.41
C SER A 195 -17.03 -39.06 2.82
N ALA A 196 -18.25 -38.64 3.16
CA ALA A 196 -18.95 -39.12 4.35
C ALA A 196 -19.41 -40.56 4.11
N ASN A 197 -19.03 -41.41 5.06
CA ASN A 197 -19.38 -42.82 5.14
C ASN A 197 -20.84 -42.96 5.57
N SER A 198 -21.63 -43.71 4.81
CA SER A 198 -23.00 -44.10 5.14
C SER A 198 -23.02 -45.24 6.15
N SER A 199 -23.82 -45.10 7.20
CA SER A 199 -24.36 -46.18 8.03
C SER A 199 -25.84 -45.92 8.24
#